data_AF-A0A8H6HYV8-F1
#
_entry.id   AF-A0A8H6HYV8-F1
#
_cell.length_a   1.000
_cell.length_b   1.000
_cell.length_c   1.000
_cell.angle_alpha   90.00
_cell.angle_beta   90.00
_cell.angle_gamma   90.00
#
_symmetry.space_group_name_H-M   'P 1'
#
loop_
_entity.id
_entity.type
_entity.pdbx_description
1 polymer ?
#
loop_
_entity_poly.entity_id
_entity_poly.type
_entity_poly.pdbx_seq_one_letter_code
_entity_poly.pdbx_strand_id
1 'polypeptide(L)'
;LELFWNSTDVYDLWSWTTESMKPQVARIAHQYRRNIYAAVLGPKGGENEKLVLAKIARGTEEVETLAHEATIYTDDLRHLQGTVIPVFYGLWKTKIGGIDFACMFIEHCTGPTKLSASEF
;
A
#
# COMPACT_ATOMS: atom_id res chain seq x y z
N LEU A 1 2.25 9.45 -5.91
CA LEU A 1 3.01 8.39 -5.22
C LEU A 1 3.95 7.80 -6.25
N GLU A 2 5.24 7.79 -5.99
CA GLU A 2 6.21 7.04 -6.80
C GLU A 2 6.34 5.64 -6.19
N LEU A 3 5.96 4.60 -6.94
CA LEU A 3 6.09 3.21 -6.54
C LEU A 3 7.34 2.60 -7.19
N PHE A 4 8.34 2.28 -6.39
CA PHE A 4 9.49 1.49 -6.79
C PHE A 4 9.12 0.02 -6.65
N TRP A 5 8.87 -0.63 -7.79
CA TRP A 5 8.51 -2.05 -7.82
C TRP A 5 9.74 -2.94 -7.63
N ASN A 6 10.87 -2.51 -8.19
CA ASN A 6 12.19 -3.11 -8.02
C ASN A 6 13.25 -2.00 -8.25
N SER A 7 14.51 -2.37 -8.49
CA SER A 7 15.60 -1.41 -8.73
C SER A 7 15.51 -0.65 -10.06
N THR A 8 14.69 -1.11 -11.01
CA THR A 8 14.58 -0.53 -12.36
C THR A 8 13.22 0.07 -12.66
N ASP A 9 12.16 -0.50 -12.10
CA ASP A 9 10.78 -0.19 -12.44
C ASP A 9 10.19 0.77 -11.41
N VAL A 10 9.89 1.98 -11.88
CA VAL A 10 9.24 3.04 -11.09
C VAL A 10 7.94 3.43 -11.78
N TYR A 11 6.87 3.50 -11.01
CA TYR A 11 5.54 3.85 -11.50
C TYR A 11 4.99 5.07 -10.76
N ASP A 12 4.47 6.03 -11.51
CA ASP A 12 3.71 7.14 -10.94
C ASP A 12 2.25 6.73 -10.77
N LEU A 13 1.81 6.73 -9.51
CA LEU A 13 0.43 6.48 -9.14
C LEU A 13 -0.19 7.74 -8.53
N TRP A 14 -1.49 7.91 -8.77
CA TRP A 14 -2.29 9.02 -8.28
C TRP A 14 -3.41 8.51 -7.36
N SER A 15 -3.94 9.36 -6.49
CA SER A 15 -5.09 9.04 -5.63
C SER A 15 -6.05 10.23 -5.58
N TRP A 16 -7.35 9.95 -5.56
CA TRP A 16 -8.38 10.98 -5.33
C TRP A 16 -8.64 11.22 -3.84
N THR A 17 -8.22 10.31 -2.96
CA THR A 17 -8.71 10.24 -1.57
C THR A 17 -7.68 10.66 -0.53
N THR A 18 -6.42 10.91 -0.91
CA THR A 18 -5.38 11.29 0.05
C THR A 18 -5.20 12.80 0.11
N GLU A 19 -5.55 13.40 1.24
CA GLU A 19 -5.22 14.81 1.61
C GLU A 19 -3.72 15.05 1.84
N SER A 20 -2.85 14.06 1.61
CA SER A 20 -1.41 14.24 1.82
C SER A 20 -0.85 15.21 0.78
N MET A 21 -0.70 16.48 1.16
CA MET A 21 -0.11 17.54 0.34
C MET A 21 1.36 17.27 -0.04
N LYS A 22 2.02 16.28 0.59
CA LYS A 22 3.42 15.94 0.33
C LYS A 22 3.51 14.73 -0.61
N PRO A 23 4.36 14.78 -1.65
CA PRO A 23 4.67 13.62 -2.49
C PRO A 23 5.12 12.43 -1.62
N GLN A 24 4.56 11.26 -1.87
CA GLN A 24 4.94 10.01 -1.20
C GLN A 24 5.71 9.09 -2.14
N VAL A 25 6.52 8.21 -1.53
CA VAL A 25 7.25 7.12 -2.18
C VAL A 25 6.89 5.81 -1.49
N ALA A 26 6.66 4.76 -2.28
CA ALA A 26 6.54 3.40 -1.80
C ALA A 26 7.60 2.51 -2.46
N ARG A 27 8.19 1.58 -1.71
CA ARG A 27 9.16 0.60 -2.22
C ARG A 27 8.73 -0.80 -1.86
N ILE A 28 8.51 -1.66 -2.86
CA ILE A 28 8.20 -3.08 -2.65
C ILE A 28 9.46 -3.80 -2.16
N ALA A 29 9.31 -4.61 -1.12
CA ALA A 29 10.42 -5.32 -0.48
C ALA A 29 10.29 -6.85 -0.57
N HIS A 30 9.15 -7.40 -0.15
CA HIS A 30 8.95 -8.85 -0.07
C HIS A 30 7.55 -9.23 -0.54
N GLN A 31 7.39 -10.38 -1.19
CA GLN A 31 6.10 -10.88 -1.64
C GLN A 31 5.59 -11.98 -0.71
N TYR A 32 4.48 -11.75 -0.01
CA TYR A 32 3.82 -12.77 0.80
C TYR A 32 2.91 -13.68 -0.01
N ARG A 33 2.18 -13.10 -0.98
CA ARG A 33 1.27 -13.80 -1.90
C ARG A 33 1.27 -13.11 -3.25
N ARG A 34 0.61 -13.72 -4.25
CA ARG A 34 0.53 -13.21 -5.63
C ARG A 34 0.29 -11.70 -5.71
N ASN A 35 -0.61 -11.17 -4.89
CA ASN A 35 -0.99 -9.76 -4.90
C ASN A 35 -0.78 -9.04 -3.55
N ILE A 36 -0.01 -9.62 -2.62
CA ILE A 36 0.24 -9.03 -1.29
C ILE A 36 1.75 -8.97 -1.05
N TYR A 37 2.23 -7.78 -0.75
CA TYR A 37 3.65 -7.47 -0.60
C TYR A 37 3.90 -6.71 0.70
N ALA A 38 5.06 -6.91 1.33
CA ALA A 38 5.63 -5.94 2.25
C ALA A 38 6.21 -4.78 1.44
N ALA A 39 6.01 -3.57 1.93
CA ALA A 39 6.55 -2.37 1.34
C ALA A 39 6.95 -1.35 2.41
N VAL A 40 7.78 -0.39 2.02
CA VAL A 40 8.12 0.76 2.84
C VAL A 40 7.47 2.00 2.22
N LEU A 41 6.67 2.74 3.00
CA LEU A 41 5.92 3.92 2.56
C LEU A 41 6.36 5.16 3.36
N GLY A 42 6.66 6.26 2.67
CA GLY A 42 7.07 7.49 3.34
C GLY A 42 7.01 8.73 2.43
N PRO A 43 7.28 9.93 2.99
CA PRO A 43 7.39 11.14 2.19
C PRO A 43 8.63 11.07 1.26
N LYS A 44 8.52 11.67 0.06
CA LYS A 44 9.65 11.79 -0.86
C LYS A 44 10.77 12.61 -0.22
N GLY A 45 11.94 12.01 -0.04
CA GLY A 45 13.13 12.66 0.52
C GLY A 45 13.02 13.03 2.01
N GLY A 46 12.04 12.48 2.73
CA GLY A 46 11.84 12.76 4.15
C GLY A 46 12.16 11.57 5.05
N GLU A 47 12.31 11.87 6.34
CA GLU A 47 12.37 10.89 7.42
C GLU A 47 10.93 10.44 7.80
N ASN A 48 10.79 9.32 8.52
CA ASN A 48 9.53 8.66 8.92
C ASN A 48 8.88 7.72 7.89
N GLU A 49 9.68 6.82 7.32
CA GLU A 49 9.15 5.69 6.56
C GLU A 49 8.42 4.69 7.47
N LYS A 50 7.38 4.05 6.94
CA LYS A 50 6.54 3.06 7.61
C LYS A 50 6.62 1.72 6.89
N LEU A 51 6.72 0.63 7.63
CA LEU A 51 6.52 -0.71 7.09
C LEU A 51 5.02 -0.95 6.90
N VAL A 52 4.62 -1.31 5.69
CA VAL A 52 3.21 -1.46 5.28
C VAL A 52 3.01 -2.74 4.47
N LEU A 53 1.76 -3.17 4.38
CA LEU A 53 1.32 -4.15 3.38
C LEU A 53 0.78 -3.41 2.16
N ALA A 54 1.27 -3.81 0.98
CA ALA A 54 0.80 -3.38 -0.31
C ALA A 54 -0.04 -4.50 -0.95
N LYS A 55 -1.33 -4.23 -1.16
CA LYS A 55 -2.22 -5.09 -1.96
C LYS A 55 -2.32 -4.52 -3.37
N ILE A 56 -1.99 -5.34 -4.35
CA ILE A 56 -1.90 -4.96 -5.76
C ILE A 56 -3.10 -5.50 -6.52
N ALA A 57 -3.61 -4.74 -7.48
CA ALA A 57 -4.63 -5.19 -8.42
C ALA A 57 -4.22 -4.82 -9.84
N ARG A 58 -4.46 -5.71 -10.79
CA ARG A 58 -4.18 -5.48 -12.21
C ARG A 58 -5.36 -5.91 -13.09
N GLY A 59 -5.74 -5.05 -14.02
CA GLY A 59 -6.93 -5.21 -14.83
C GLY A 59 -8.15 -4.61 -14.13
N THR A 60 -9.17 -4.30 -14.93
CA THR A 60 -10.32 -3.50 -14.50
C THR A 60 -11.09 -4.16 -13.35
N GLU A 61 -11.39 -5.46 -13.45
CA GLU A 61 -12.14 -6.20 -12.42
C GLU A 61 -11.43 -6.22 -11.06
N GLU A 62 -10.12 -6.54 -11.04
CA GLU A 62 -9.36 -6.57 -9.78
C GLU A 62 -9.25 -5.17 -9.17
N VAL A 63 -9.09 -4.13 -10.01
CA VAL A 63 -8.98 -2.74 -9.56
C VAL A 63 -10.30 -2.23 -8.99
N GLU A 64 -11.44 -2.61 -9.58
CA GLU A 64 -12.77 -2.29 -9.04
C GLU A 64 -13.02 -3.01 -7.71
N THR A 65 -12.67 -4.30 -7.63
CA THR A 65 -12.76 -5.08 -6.39
C THR A 65 -11.93 -4.44 -5.28
N LEU A 66 -10.67 -4.07 -5.57
CA LEU A 66 -9.80 -3.41 -4.60
C LEU A 66 -10.30 -2.00 -4.23
N ALA A 67 -10.91 -1.28 -5.16
CA ALA A 67 -11.53 0.01 -4.89
C ALA A 67 -12.73 -0.11 -3.96
N HIS A 68 -13.58 -1.12 -4.14
CA HIS A 68 -14.69 -1.41 -3.24
C HIS A 68 -14.19 -1.79 -1.82
N GLU A 69 -13.12 -2.57 -1.71
CA GLU A 69 -12.51 -2.85 -0.41
C GLU A 69 -11.99 -1.56 0.26
N ALA A 70 -11.39 -0.65 -0.51
CA ALA A 70 -10.92 0.63 0.02
C ALA A 70 -12.06 1.49 0.57
N THR A 71 -13.27 1.46 -0.02
CA THR A 71 -14.41 2.23 0.52
C THR A 71 -14.85 1.72 1.89
N ILE A 72 -14.73 0.42 2.16
CA ILE A 72 -15.02 -0.15 3.49
C ILE A 72 -14.07 0.45 4.54
N TYR A 73 -12.78 0.60 4.20
CA TYR A 73 -11.82 1.25 5.10
C TYR A 73 -12.13 2.74 5.30
N THR A 74 -12.47 3.49 4.24
CA THR A 74 -12.66 4.95 4.32
C THR A 74 -13.99 5.34 4.95
N ASP A 75 -15.02 4.53 4.78
CA ASP A 75 -16.40 4.89 5.10
C ASP A 75 -16.88 4.14 6.34
N ASP A 76 -16.97 2.81 6.26
CA ASP A 76 -17.58 1.98 7.28
C ASP A 76 -16.69 1.81 8.53
N LEU A 77 -15.39 1.57 8.29
CA LEU A 77 -14.46 1.15 9.35
C LEU A 77 -13.52 2.26 9.80
N ARG A 78 -13.71 3.50 9.34
CA ARG A 78 -12.80 4.63 9.61
C ARG A 78 -12.48 4.81 11.09
N HIS A 79 -13.46 4.61 11.96
CA HIS A 79 -13.36 4.80 13.40
C HIS A 79 -12.69 3.64 14.15
N LEU A 80 -12.45 2.50 13.49
CA LEU A 80 -11.84 1.30 14.08
C LEU A 80 -10.35 1.15 13.76
N GLN A 81 -9.87 1.91 12.77
CA GLN A 81 -8.50 1.85 12.29
C GLN A 81 -7.48 2.20 13.38
N GLY A 82 -6.40 1.42 13.44
CA GLY A 82 -5.33 1.56 14.44
C GLY A 82 -5.72 1.11 15.85
N THR A 83 -6.95 0.62 16.04
CA THR A 83 -7.42 0.10 17.34
C THR A 83 -7.71 -1.39 17.26
N VAL A 84 -8.60 -1.80 16.35
CA VAL A 84 -8.99 -3.21 16.18
C VAL A 84 -8.82 -3.72 14.75
N ILE A 85 -8.57 -2.81 13.79
CA ILE A 85 -8.20 -3.16 12.42
C ILE A 85 -6.96 -2.35 12.00
N PRO A 86 -6.22 -2.81 10.97
CA PRO A 86 -5.06 -2.09 10.45
C PRO A 86 -5.40 -0.65 9.99
N VAL A 87 -4.46 0.28 10.17
CA VAL A 87 -4.57 1.61 9.56
C VAL A 87 -4.52 1.52 8.04
N PHE A 88 -5.46 2.15 7.35
CA PHE A 88 -5.47 2.33 5.90
C PHE A 88 -4.73 3.62 5.54
N TYR A 89 -3.68 3.51 4.74
CA TYR A 89 -2.90 4.67 4.30
C TYR A 89 -3.39 5.26 2.98
N GLY A 90 -4.09 4.47 2.16
CA GLY A 90 -4.65 4.95 0.92
C GLY A 90 -4.73 3.90 -0.17
N LEU A 91 -5.43 4.27 -1.23
CA LEU A 91 -5.48 3.56 -2.51
C LEU A 91 -4.96 4.50 -3.60
N TRP A 92 -3.98 4.04 -4.37
CA TRP A 92 -3.44 4.74 -5.52
C TRP A 92 -3.63 3.92 -6.78
N LYS A 93 -3.82 4.59 -7.92
CA LYS A 93 -4.14 3.98 -9.21
C LYS A 93 -3.24 4.55 -10.31
N THR A 94 -3.04 3.78 -11.36
CA THR A 94 -2.41 4.21 -12.62
C THR A 94 -2.81 3.25 -13.75
N LYS A 95 -2.28 3.48 -14.95
CA LYS A 95 -2.32 2.50 -16.06
C LYS A 95 -0.90 2.12 -16.46
N ILE A 96 -0.59 0.83 -16.47
CA ILE A 96 0.71 0.30 -16.90
C ILE A 96 0.51 -0.43 -18.22
N GLY A 97 1.09 0.11 -19.30
CA GLY A 97 0.89 -0.45 -20.64
C GLY A 97 -0.58 -0.48 -21.08
N GLY A 98 -1.36 0.53 -20.68
CA GLY A 98 -2.81 0.63 -20.95
C GLY A 98 -3.70 -0.21 -20.02
N ILE A 99 -3.12 -1.08 -19.19
CA ILE A 99 -3.86 -1.94 -18.25
C ILE A 99 -4.01 -1.23 -16.91
N ASP A 100 -5.21 -1.25 -16.35
CA ASP A 100 -5.46 -0.67 -15.03
C ASP A 100 -4.61 -1.33 -13.96
N PHE A 101 -4.05 -0.51 -13.08
CA PHE A 101 -3.22 -0.95 -11.97
C PHE A 101 -3.58 -0.15 -10.73
N ALA A 102 -3.67 -0.81 -9.58
CA ALA A 102 -3.90 -0.15 -8.30
C ALA A 102 -3.06 -0.78 -7.19
N CYS A 103 -2.70 0.05 -6.22
CA CYS A 103 -1.99 -0.34 -5.01
C CYS A 103 -2.69 0.27 -3.80
N MET A 104 -3.12 -0.60 -2.89
CA MET A 104 -3.66 -0.23 -1.59
C MET A 104 -2.60 -0.47 -0.52
N PHE A 105 -2.39 0.50 0.36
CA PHE A 105 -1.46 0.36 1.47
C PHE A 105 -2.19 0.36 2.80
N ILE A 106 -1.89 -0.63 3.63
CA ILE A 106 -2.40 -0.78 4.99
C ILE A 106 -1.26 -1.07 5.96
N GLU A 107 -1.49 -0.84 7.24
CA GLU A 107 -0.56 -1.15 8.31
C GLU A 107 -0.11 -2.61 8.27
N HIS A 108 1.20 -2.81 8.42
CA HIS A 108 1.77 -4.14 8.61
C HIS A 108 1.61 -4.53 10.07
N CYS A 109 0.54 -5.25 10.39
CA CYS A 109 0.35 -5.81 11.72
C CYS A 109 1.24 -7.04 11.89
N THR A 110 2.38 -6.88 12.54
CA THR A 110 3.08 -8.03 13.11
C THR A 110 2.28 -8.48 14.34
N GLY A 111 1.86 -9.75 14.39
CA GLY A 111 1.36 -10.33 15.64
C GLY A 111 2.45 -10.28 16.72
N PRO A 112 2.16 -10.67 17.98
CA PRO A 112 3.22 -10.86 18.97
C PRO A 112 4.23 -11.85 18.38
N THR A 113 5.38 -11.32 17.97
CA THR A 113 6.39 -12.08 17.28
C THR A 113 7.00 -13.01 18.33
N LYS A 114 7.00 -14.33 18.07
CA LYS A 114 8.13 -15.13 18.53
C LYS A 114 9.31 -14.72 17.67
N LEU A 115 9.93 -13.58 18.02
CA LEU A 115 11.23 -13.21 17.46
C LEU A 115 12.22 -14.26 17.95
N SER A 116 12.66 -15.18 17.08
CA SER A 116 13.99 -15.76 17.22
C SER A 116 14.94 -14.86 16.46
N ALA A 117 15.94 -14.32 17.18
CA ALA A 117 16.88 -13.30 16.74
C ALA A 117 17.93 -13.80 15.71
N SER A 118 17.54 -14.58 14.71
CA SER A 118 18.46 -15.25 13.80
C SER A 118 18.25 -14.96 12.31
N GLU A 119 17.45 -13.97 11.92
CA GLU A 119 17.21 -13.65 10.50
C GLU A 119 17.30 -12.16 10.16
N PHE A 120 18.32 -11.48 10.70
CA PHE A 120 18.84 -10.23 10.15
C PHE A 120 20.35 -10.32 9.98
#